data_AF-A0A653KYI2-F1
#
_entry.id   AF-A0A653KYI2-F1
#
_cell.length_a   1.000
_cell.length_b   1.000
_cell.length_c   1.000
_cell.angle_alpha   90.00
_cell.angle_beta   90.00
_cell.angle_gamma   90.00
#
_symmetry.space_group_name_H-M   'P 1'
#
loop_
_entity.id
_entity.type
_entity.pdbx_description
1 polymer ?
#
loop_
_entity_poly.entity_id
_entity_poly.type
_entity_poly.pdbx_seq_one_letter_code
_entity_poly.pdbx_strand_id
1 'polypeptide(L)'
;MSFTSLGLAEPLLRAVAEQGYDTPSPIQQQAIPAVLAGRDLMAAAQTGTGKTAGFTLPMLQRLMESKRKVSPNRIRALVLTPTRELAAQVGESVRNYGKHLPMRSHVVFGGVSINPQMMATRRGLDVLVACPGRLMDLYNQNAVKFDEVEILVLDEADRMLDMGFIRDIRRILALMPKKRQNLLFSATFADEIRELATGLLDNPAVIEVAPRNSTAERIEQLVLPCDKANKIALLSHLVTSNNWQQVLVFTRTKHMANRVAETLDKNGVSAAAIHGNKSQGARTRALAGFKDGSVKVLVATDIAARGLDIDKLPQVVNFELPNVAEDYVHRIGRTGRAGAAGHAISLVAADEGKLIKAIERLTKQNIPCEQVAGFEASRETLDNIARGIGAPLRKEPRDPSEQRRAPRPQGQGQRQGAGRSASNGNAGGARTGNGGKPKPQGGQRPADGAGKPAQARRPRRSTHNQ
;
A
#
# COMPACT_ATOMS: atom_id res chain seq x y z
N MET A 1 19.84 -26.12 3.36
CA MET A 1 18.56 -26.66 2.87
C MET A 1 18.25 -25.97 1.55
N SER A 2 17.96 -26.70 0.46
CA SER A 2 17.66 -26.13 -0.87
C SER A 2 16.14 -26.09 -1.12
N PHE A 3 15.67 -25.30 -2.10
CA PHE A 3 14.26 -25.30 -2.47
C PHE A 3 13.71 -26.67 -2.89
N THR A 4 14.56 -27.49 -3.52
CA THR A 4 14.21 -28.87 -3.93
C THR A 4 13.81 -29.75 -2.75
N SER A 5 14.35 -29.50 -1.56
CA SER A 5 14.01 -30.25 -0.34
C SER A 5 12.71 -29.81 0.34
N LEU A 6 12.02 -28.78 -0.17
CA LEU A 6 10.79 -28.25 0.42
C LEU A 6 9.51 -28.87 -0.16
N GLY A 7 9.63 -29.91 -1.00
CA GLY A 7 8.47 -30.62 -1.57
C GLY A 7 7.77 -29.87 -2.72
N LEU A 8 8.47 -28.93 -3.36
CA LEU A 8 7.92 -28.18 -4.50
C LEU A 8 8.00 -28.96 -5.81
N ALA A 9 6.99 -28.83 -6.67
CA ALA A 9 6.95 -29.44 -7.99
C ALA A 9 7.94 -28.80 -8.98
N GLU A 10 8.39 -29.56 -9.99
CA GLU A 10 9.39 -29.14 -10.98
C GLU A 10 9.06 -27.78 -11.65
N PRO A 11 7.83 -27.49 -12.09
CA PRO A 11 7.54 -26.21 -12.75
C PRO A 11 7.77 -24.99 -11.84
N LEU A 12 7.53 -25.15 -10.53
CA LEU A 12 7.76 -24.13 -9.53
C LEU A 12 9.25 -23.99 -9.22
N LEU A 13 9.97 -25.10 -9.07
CA LEU A 13 11.42 -25.11 -8.85
C LEU A 13 12.16 -24.44 -10.01
N ARG A 14 11.74 -24.71 -11.25
CA ARG A 14 12.26 -24.04 -12.45
C ARG A 14 12.03 -22.53 -12.39
N ALA A 15 10.83 -22.10 -12.04
CA ALA A 15 10.53 -20.66 -11.91
C ALA A 15 11.38 -19.99 -10.80
N VAL A 16 11.60 -20.67 -9.67
CA VAL A 16 12.47 -20.20 -8.58
C VAL A 16 13.93 -20.03 -9.05
N ALA A 17 14.45 -21.01 -9.79
CA ALA A 17 15.80 -20.95 -10.36
C ALA A 17 15.95 -19.80 -11.38
N GLU A 18 14.94 -19.55 -12.23
CA GLU A 18 14.92 -18.42 -13.17
C GLU A 18 14.90 -17.05 -12.48
N GLN A 19 14.47 -16.97 -11.21
CA GLN A 19 14.56 -15.76 -10.39
C GLN A 19 15.93 -15.61 -9.69
N GLY A 20 16.82 -16.60 -9.82
CA GLY A 20 18.14 -16.58 -9.17
C GLY A 20 18.12 -16.87 -7.68
N TYR A 21 17.12 -17.62 -7.19
CA TYR A 21 17.02 -17.99 -5.78
C TYR A 21 17.58 -19.39 -5.51
N ASP A 22 18.75 -19.45 -4.88
CA ASP A 22 19.42 -20.72 -4.57
C ASP A 22 18.98 -21.32 -3.22
N THR A 23 18.79 -20.45 -2.22
CA THR A 23 18.52 -20.86 -0.83
C THR A 23 17.23 -20.24 -0.29
N PRO A 24 16.34 -21.05 0.30
CA PRO A 24 15.12 -20.55 0.92
C PRO A 24 15.44 -19.78 2.20
N SER A 25 14.76 -18.67 2.43
CA SER A 25 14.87 -17.89 3.66
C SER A 25 14.30 -18.66 4.87
N PRO A 26 14.63 -18.26 6.12
CA PRO A 26 14.12 -18.94 7.32
C PRO A 26 12.58 -19.02 7.38
N ILE A 27 11.89 -17.99 6.91
CA ILE A 27 10.41 -18.01 6.84
C ILE A 27 9.92 -18.98 5.77
N GLN A 28 10.61 -19.08 4.63
CA GLN A 28 10.24 -20.01 3.54
C GLN A 28 10.46 -21.47 3.95
N GLN A 29 11.56 -21.77 4.64
CA GLN A 29 11.88 -23.13 5.12
C GLN A 29 10.79 -23.71 6.03
N GLN A 30 10.15 -22.86 6.83
CA GLN A 30 9.09 -23.29 7.76
C GLN A 30 7.69 -23.15 7.15
N ALA A 31 7.42 -22.05 6.44
CA ALA A 31 6.09 -21.77 5.91
C ALA A 31 5.73 -22.68 4.74
N ILE A 32 6.66 -22.96 3.82
CA ILE A 32 6.36 -23.74 2.60
C ILE A 32 5.84 -25.15 2.97
N PRO A 33 6.54 -25.94 3.81
CA PRO A 33 6.03 -27.26 4.21
C PRO A 33 4.70 -27.19 4.97
N ALA A 34 4.52 -26.21 5.86
CA ALA A 34 3.29 -26.05 6.63
C ALA A 34 2.08 -25.77 5.73
N VAL A 35 2.24 -24.89 4.73
CA VAL A 35 1.18 -24.57 3.77
C VAL A 35 0.89 -25.76 2.86
N LEU A 36 1.92 -26.47 2.36
CA LEU A 36 1.72 -27.68 1.54
C LEU A 36 0.92 -28.75 2.29
N ALA A 37 1.17 -28.94 3.59
CA ALA A 37 0.41 -29.86 4.45
C ALA A 37 -1.06 -29.45 4.65
N GLY A 38 -1.48 -28.26 4.20
CA GLY A 38 -2.87 -27.80 4.27
C GLY A 38 -3.27 -27.21 5.62
N ARG A 39 -2.30 -26.94 6.49
CA ARG A 39 -2.55 -26.25 7.75
C ARG A 39 -2.78 -24.76 7.52
N ASP A 40 -3.62 -24.16 8.35
CA ASP A 40 -3.65 -22.71 8.49
C ASP A 40 -2.31 -22.22 9.04
N LEU A 41 -1.95 -20.98 8.74
CA LEU A 41 -0.65 -20.41 9.12
C LEU A 41 -0.82 -19.02 9.72
N MET A 42 -0.14 -18.79 10.83
CA MET A 42 0.11 -17.46 11.39
C MET A 42 1.62 -17.21 11.39
N ALA A 43 2.06 -16.28 10.56
CA ALA A 43 3.48 -16.01 10.36
C ALA A 43 3.83 -14.55 10.70
N ALA A 44 4.73 -14.37 11.66
CA ALA A 44 5.39 -13.10 11.93
C ALA A 44 6.76 -13.07 11.27
N ALA A 45 6.93 -12.16 10.31
CA ALA A 45 8.23 -11.82 9.75
C ALA A 45 8.18 -10.42 9.13
N GLN A 46 9.29 -9.69 9.20
CA GLN A 46 9.39 -8.36 8.58
C GLN A 46 9.28 -8.44 7.04
N THR A 47 8.99 -7.32 6.38
CA THR A 47 9.04 -7.21 4.91
C THR A 47 10.44 -7.65 4.41
N GLY A 48 10.59 -8.04 3.15
CA GLY A 48 11.89 -8.42 2.57
C GLY A 48 12.52 -9.71 3.13
N THR A 49 11.84 -10.44 4.02
CA THR A 49 12.26 -11.77 4.51
C THR A 49 11.87 -12.91 3.58
N GLY A 50 11.18 -12.62 2.47
CA GLY A 50 10.73 -13.62 1.51
C GLY A 50 9.35 -14.22 1.77
N LYS A 51 8.50 -13.56 2.60
CA LYS A 51 7.11 -13.96 2.89
C LYS A 51 6.29 -14.26 1.65
N THR A 52 6.41 -13.42 0.61
CA THR A 52 5.65 -13.56 -0.62
C THR A 52 5.87 -14.91 -1.29
N ALA A 53 7.12 -15.37 -1.42
CA ALA A 53 7.40 -16.71 -1.94
C ALA A 53 6.95 -17.81 -0.96
N GLY A 54 7.04 -17.54 0.35
CA GLY A 54 6.62 -18.45 1.42
C GLY A 54 5.15 -18.85 1.38
N PHE A 55 4.25 -17.96 0.90
CA PHE A 55 2.85 -18.35 0.63
C PHE A 55 2.57 -18.61 -0.84
N THR A 56 3.21 -17.91 -1.77
CA THR A 56 2.85 -18.00 -3.20
C THR A 56 3.21 -19.37 -3.79
N LEU A 57 4.42 -19.87 -3.50
CA LEU A 57 4.88 -21.17 -4.02
C LEU A 57 3.97 -22.33 -3.58
N PRO A 58 3.70 -22.54 -2.27
CA PRO A 58 2.85 -23.64 -1.84
C PRO A 58 1.37 -23.43 -2.19
N MET A 59 0.90 -22.18 -2.29
CA MET A 59 -0.46 -21.88 -2.78
C MET A 59 -0.62 -22.32 -4.24
N LEU A 60 0.31 -21.93 -5.12
CA LEU A 60 0.30 -22.33 -6.52
C LEU A 60 0.38 -23.86 -6.67
N GLN A 61 1.21 -24.53 -5.87
CA GLN A 61 1.27 -25.99 -5.88
C GLN A 61 -0.07 -26.64 -5.53
N ARG A 62 -0.69 -26.23 -4.42
CA ARG A 62 -1.98 -26.79 -3.99
C ARG A 62 -3.09 -26.56 -5.01
N LEU A 63 -3.12 -25.37 -5.62
CA LEU A 63 -4.08 -25.06 -6.68
C LEU A 63 -3.87 -25.95 -7.92
N MET A 64 -2.61 -26.31 -8.23
CA MET A 64 -2.27 -27.18 -9.34
C MET A 64 -2.69 -28.62 -9.04
N GLU A 65 -2.37 -29.11 -7.84
CA GLU A 65 -2.65 -30.47 -7.40
C GLU A 65 -4.14 -30.77 -7.29
N SER A 66 -4.97 -29.79 -6.90
CA SER A 66 -6.41 -30.03 -6.80
C SER A 66 -7.11 -30.16 -8.15
N LYS A 67 -6.45 -29.79 -9.26
CA LYS A 67 -6.90 -29.94 -10.67
C LYS A 67 -8.31 -29.39 -10.96
N ARG A 68 -8.85 -28.57 -10.06
CA ARG A 68 -10.18 -27.95 -10.22
C ARG A 68 -10.11 -26.84 -11.26
N LYS A 69 -11.11 -26.80 -12.13
CA LYS A 69 -11.32 -25.67 -13.04
C LYS A 69 -12.13 -24.60 -12.32
N VAL A 70 -11.74 -23.34 -12.47
CA VAL A 70 -12.47 -22.20 -11.91
C VAL A 70 -13.66 -21.82 -12.77
N SER A 71 -14.80 -21.56 -12.15
CA SER A 71 -16.01 -21.12 -12.84
C SER A 71 -15.94 -19.63 -13.25
N PRO A 72 -16.76 -19.18 -14.23
CA PRO A 72 -16.88 -17.76 -14.57
C PRO A 72 -17.18 -16.87 -13.35
N ASN A 73 -16.54 -15.70 -13.29
CA ASN A 73 -16.62 -14.75 -12.16
C ASN A 73 -16.23 -15.34 -10.78
N ARG A 74 -15.58 -16.51 -10.72
CA ARG A 74 -15.07 -17.12 -9.48
C ARG A 74 -13.57 -17.01 -9.34
N ILE A 75 -13.12 -17.18 -8.10
CA ILE A 75 -11.72 -17.24 -7.74
C ILE A 75 -11.45 -18.43 -6.83
N ARG A 76 -10.28 -19.05 -6.98
CA ARG A 76 -9.86 -20.20 -6.15
C ARG A 76 -8.95 -19.80 -5.00
N ALA A 77 -8.07 -18.83 -5.20
CA ALA A 77 -7.29 -18.23 -4.13
C ALA A 77 -7.43 -16.70 -4.13
N LEU A 78 -7.52 -16.13 -2.94
CA LEU A 78 -7.53 -14.69 -2.72
C LEU A 78 -6.33 -14.28 -1.87
N VAL A 79 -5.56 -13.30 -2.34
CA VAL A 79 -4.51 -12.64 -1.56
C VAL A 79 -4.94 -11.20 -1.30
N LEU A 80 -5.23 -10.87 -0.05
CA LEU A 80 -5.53 -9.51 0.39
C LEU A 80 -4.25 -8.79 0.79
N THR A 81 -4.11 -7.56 0.29
CA THR A 81 -2.96 -6.69 0.54
C THR A 81 -3.44 -5.27 0.91
N PRO A 82 -2.77 -4.56 1.83
CA PRO A 82 -3.18 -3.23 2.28
C PRO A 82 -3.07 -2.14 1.20
N THR A 83 -2.09 -2.23 0.31
CA THR A 83 -1.78 -1.16 -0.65
C THR A 83 -1.74 -1.68 -2.08
N ARG A 84 -1.95 -0.76 -3.02
CA ARG A 84 -1.98 -1.07 -4.47
C ARG A 84 -0.60 -1.52 -4.96
N GLU A 85 0.43 -0.96 -4.34
CA GLU A 85 1.83 -1.22 -4.65
C GLU A 85 2.21 -2.64 -4.23
N LEU A 86 1.82 -3.04 -3.01
CA LEU A 86 2.00 -4.41 -2.56
C LEU A 86 1.16 -5.40 -3.37
N ALA A 87 -0.08 -5.04 -3.71
CA ALA A 87 -0.91 -5.86 -4.60
C ALA A 87 -0.22 -6.12 -5.95
N ALA A 88 0.39 -5.08 -6.54
CA ALA A 88 1.12 -5.19 -7.79
C ALA A 88 2.36 -6.10 -7.67
N GLN A 89 3.13 -5.97 -6.59
CA GLN A 89 4.33 -6.78 -6.30
C GLN A 89 3.98 -8.26 -6.07
N VAL A 90 2.96 -8.52 -5.25
CA VAL A 90 2.48 -9.89 -5.01
C VAL A 90 1.95 -10.47 -6.31
N GLY A 91 1.21 -9.68 -7.12
CA GLY A 91 0.76 -10.12 -8.43
C GLY A 91 1.89 -10.43 -9.42
N GLU A 92 2.99 -9.68 -9.37
CA GLU A 92 4.21 -9.98 -10.14
C GLU A 92 4.87 -11.28 -9.66
N SER A 93 4.99 -11.46 -8.35
CA SER A 93 5.50 -12.71 -7.76
C SER A 93 4.65 -13.92 -8.18
N VAL A 94 3.33 -13.81 -8.14
CA VAL A 94 2.40 -14.86 -8.59
C VAL A 94 2.64 -15.19 -10.08
N ARG A 95 2.85 -14.19 -10.94
CA ARG A 95 3.15 -14.42 -12.36
C ARG A 95 4.52 -15.06 -12.57
N ASN A 96 5.54 -14.60 -11.85
CA ASN A 96 6.90 -15.10 -12.00
C ASN A 96 7.00 -16.56 -11.54
N TYR A 97 6.49 -16.88 -10.35
CA TYR A 97 6.50 -18.25 -9.83
C TYR A 97 5.52 -19.17 -10.56
N GLY A 98 4.39 -18.64 -11.04
CA GLY A 98 3.39 -19.39 -11.80
C GLY A 98 3.67 -19.50 -13.31
N LYS A 99 4.81 -18.98 -13.80
CA LYS A 99 5.12 -18.86 -15.24
C LYS A 99 4.97 -20.18 -16.01
N HIS A 100 5.32 -21.30 -15.37
CA HIS A 100 5.28 -22.65 -15.96
C HIS A 100 4.00 -23.42 -15.60
N LEU A 101 2.99 -22.75 -15.04
CA LEU A 101 1.70 -23.34 -14.67
C LEU A 101 0.57 -22.81 -15.56
N PRO A 102 -0.43 -23.65 -15.91
CA PRO A 102 -1.58 -23.22 -16.70
C PRO A 102 -2.62 -22.48 -15.82
N MET A 103 -2.19 -21.46 -15.09
CA MET A 103 -3.02 -20.72 -14.13
C MET A 103 -3.29 -19.29 -14.58
N ARG A 104 -4.44 -18.77 -14.18
CA ARG A 104 -4.85 -17.40 -14.48
C ARG A 104 -4.87 -16.57 -13.20
N SER A 105 -4.06 -15.51 -13.19
CA SER A 105 -4.00 -14.57 -12.08
C SER A 105 -4.34 -13.14 -12.52
N HIS A 106 -4.93 -12.35 -11.62
CA HIS A 106 -5.11 -10.91 -11.84
C HIS A 106 -4.93 -10.11 -10.55
N VAL A 107 -4.69 -8.80 -10.70
CA VAL A 107 -4.52 -7.86 -9.59
C VAL A 107 -5.61 -6.79 -9.66
N VAL A 108 -6.29 -6.53 -8.54
CA VAL A 108 -7.35 -5.53 -8.47
C VAL A 108 -7.15 -4.56 -7.31
N PHE A 109 -7.16 -3.27 -7.62
CA PHE A 109 -6.99 -2.21 -6.63
C PHE A 109 -7.66 -0.90 -7.08
N GLY A 110 -7.88 0.01 -6.12
CA GLY A 110 -8.56 1.30 -6.33
C GLY A 110 -7.81 2.30 -7.22
N GLY A 111 -8.45 3.42 -7.56
CA GLY A 111 -7.79 4.55 -8.25
C GLY A 111 -7.43 4.34 -9.73
N VAL A 112 -7.91 3.25 -10.32
CA VAL A 112 -7.91 3.00 -11.77
C VAL A 112 -9.32 2.56 -12.19
N SER A 113 -9.62 2.60 -13.50
CA SER A 113 -10.92 2.18 -14.04
C SER A 113 -11.27 0.76 -13.57
N ILE A 114 -12.52 0.57 -13.14
CA ILE A 114 -13.02 -0.73 -12.67
C ILE A 114 -13.36 -1.68 -13.80
N ASN A 115 -13.77 -1.16 -14.97
CA ASN A 115 -14.25 -1.97 -16.09
C ASN A 115 -13.20 -2.99 -16.59
N PRO A 116 -11.90 -2.64 -16.79
CA PRO A 116 -10.89 -3.63 -17.15
C PRO A 116 -10.74 -4.74 -16.10
N GLN A 117 -10.87 -4.41 -14.82
CA GLN A 117 -10.78 -5.38 -13.73
C GLN A 117 -12.00 -6.32 -13.72
N MET A 118 -13.21 -5.81 -13.98
CA MET A 118 -14.40 -6.64 -14.16
C MET A 118 -14.29 -7.57 -15.37
N MET A 119 -13.71 -7.09 -16.47
CA MET A 119 -13.50 -7.92 -17.67
C MET A 119 -12.54 -9.07 -17.40
N ALA A 120 -11.49 -8.83 -16.60
CA ALA A 120 -10.49 -9.83 -16.26
C ALA A 120 -11.05 -11.00 -15.42
N THR A 121 -12.04 -10.75 -14.56
CA THR A 121 -12.65 -11.78 -13.70
C THR A 121 -13.67 -12.66 -14.44
N ARG A 122 -14.18 -12.24 -15.61
CA ARG A 122 -15.29 -12.91 -16.32
C ARG A 122 -15.07 -14.40 -16.56
N ARG A 123 -13.87 -14.79 -16.98
CA ARG A 123 -13.56 -16.18 -17.29
C ARG A 123 -13.13 -17.00 -16.05
N GLY A 124 -13.24 -16.46 -14.84
CA GLY A 124 -12.69 -17.05 -13.60
C GLY A 124 -11.18 -16.86 -13.48
N LEU A 125 -10.66 -16.90 -12.25
CA LEU A 125 -9.23 -16.76 -11.95
C LEU A 125 -8.78 -17.80 -10.90
N ASP A 126 -7.63 -18.43 -11.09
CA ASP A 126 -7.04 -19.27 -10.05
C ASP A 126 -6.56 -18.44 -8.87
N VAL A 127 -5.96 -17.28 -9.14
CA VAL A 127 -5.45 -16.37 -8.09
C VAL A 127 -5.92 -14.94 -8.33
N LEU A 128 -6.52 -14.32 -7.33
CA LEU A 128 -6.82 -12.89 -7.31
C LEU A 128 -6.02 -12.21 -6.20
N VAL A 129 -5.20 -11.23 -6.56
CA VAL A 129 -4.54 -10.34 -5.58
C VAL A 129 -5.33 -9.04 -5.50
N ALA A 130 -5.72 -8.62 -4.31
CA ALA A 130 -6.66 -7.50 -4.17
C ALA A 130 -6.39 -6.59 -2.98
N CYS A 131 -6.72 -5.30 -3.13
CA CYS A 131 -6.98 -4.44 -1.99
C CYS A 131 -8.46 -4.56 -1.55
N PRO A 132 -8.77 -4.64 -0.23
CA PRO A 132 -10.11 -4.93 0.28
C PRO A 132 -11.24 -4.06 -0.32
N GLY A 133 -11.08 -2.73 -0.33
CA GLY A 133 -12.11 -1.81 -0.85
C GLY A 133 -12.47 -2.08 -2.31
N ARG A 134 -11.48 -2.22 -3.20
CA ARG A 134 -11.74 -2.53 -4.62
C ARG A 134 -12.35 -3.91 -4.81
N LEU A 135 -11.94 -4.89 -4.01
CA LEU A 135 -12.53 -6.22 -4.06
C LEU A 135 -14.04 -6.17 -3.77
N MET A 136 -14.43 -5.40 -2.76
CA MET A 136 -15.83 -5.21 -2.41
C MET A 136 -16.61 -4.46 -3.51
N ASP A 137 -16.00 -3.47 -4.18
CA ASP A 137 -16.63 -2.82 -5.34
C ASP A 137 -16.95 -3.84 -6.45
N LEU A 138 -16.00 -4.72 -6.78
CA LEU A 138 -16.18 -5.76 -7.80
C LEU A 138 -17.25 -6.77 -7.39
N TYR A 139 -17.28 -7.16 -6.11
CA TYR A 139 -18.32 -8.04 -5.58
C TYR A 139 -19.70 -7.40 -5.68
N ASN A 140 -19.84 -6.13 -5.27
CA ASN A 140 -21.11 -5.40 -5.32
C ASN A 140 -21.62 -5.21 -6.77
N GLN A 141 -20.72 -5.20 -7.76
CA GLN A 141 -21.06 -5.17 -9.18
C GLN A 141 -21.26 -6.56 -9.80
N ASN A 142 -21.34 -7.62 -8.98
CA ASN A 142 -21.45 -9.02 -9.42
C ASN A 142 -20.32 -9.49 -10.37
N ALA A 143 -19.17 -8.82 -10.35
CA ALA A 143 -18.04 -9.15 -11.21
C ALA A 143 -17.16 -10.29 -10.65
N VAL A 144 -17.22 -10.52 -9.33
CA VAL A 144 -16.50 -11.60 -8.65
C VAL A 144 -17.36 -12.18 -7.55
N LYS A 145 -17.29 -13.49 -7.34
CA LYS A 145 -17.88 -14.18 -6.18
C LYS A 145 -16.86 -15.11 -5.53
N PHE A 146 -17.08 -15.43 -4.26
CA PHE A 146 -16.08 -16.05 -3.39
C PHE A 146 -16.39 -17.49 -2.98
N ASP A 147 -17.50 -18.07 -3.44
CA ASP A 147 -18.00 -19.40 -3.07
C ASP A 147 -17.09 -20.57 -3.52
N GLU A 148 -16.09 -20.33 -4.36
CA GLU A 148 -15.08 -21.35 -4.77
C GLU A 148 -13.70 -21.10 -4.15
N VAL A 149 -13.57 -20.16 -3.19
CA VAL A 149 -12.28 -19.87 -2.55
C VAL A 149 -11.82 -21.07 -1.71
N GLU A 150 -10.68 -21.64 -2.09
CA GLU A 150 -9.96 -22.73 -1.43
C GLU A 150 -8.88 -22.21 -0.47
N ILE A 151 -8.25 -21.07 -0.80
CA ILE A 151 -7.12 -20.49 -0.04
C ILE A 151 -7.31 -18.97 0.11
N LEU A 152 -7.20 -18.47 1.34
CA LEU A 152 -7.16 -17.05 1.67
C LEU A 152 -5.79 -16.70 2.26
N VAL A 153 -5.19 -15.62 1.76
CA VAL A 153 -3.97 -15.02 2.31
C VAL A 153 -4.24 -13.59 2.73
N LEU A 154 -3.89 -13.24 3.97
CA LEU A 154 -3.80 -11.86 4.45
C LEU A 154 -2.32 -11.48 4.53
N ASP A 155 -1.83 -10.65 3.61
CA ASP A 155 -0.44 -10.16 3.62
C ASP A 155 -0.37 -8.75 4.21
N GLU A 156 0.60 -8.55 5.12
CA GLU A 156 0.71 -7.34 5.95
C GLU A 156 -0.60 -7.00 6.68
N ALA A 157 -1.10 -7.99 7.45
CA ALA A 157 -2.37 -7.88 8.16
C ALA A 157 -2.40 -6.75 9.21
N ASP A 158 -1.29 -6.51 9.91
CA ASP A 158 -1.10 -5.36 10.80
C ASP A 158 -1.40 -4.04 10.08
N ARG A 159 -0.81 -3.84 8.91
CA ARG A 159 -1.06 -2.63 8.11
C ARG A 159 -2.50 -2.51 7.63
N MET A 160 -3.15 -3.63 7.33
CA MET A 160 -4.57 -3.57 6.96
C MET A 160 -5.45 -3.09 8.12
N LEU A 161 -5.09 -3.45 9.36
CA LEU A 161 -5.78 -3.01 10.57
C LEU A 161 -5.51 -1.52 10.84
N ASP A 162 -4.26 -1.07 10.74
CA ASP A 162 -3.88 0.35 10.87
C ASP A 162 -4.63 1.25 9.88
N MET A 163 -4.89 0.74 8.67
CA MET A 163 -5.62 1.45 7.61
C MET A 163 -7.15 1.34 7.77
N GLY A 164 -7.64 0.67 8.81
CA GLY A 164 -9.06 0.54 9.11
C GLY A 164 -9.81 -0.48 8.23
N PHE A 165 -9.11 -1.34 7.50
CA PHE A 165 -9.74 -2.33 6.61
C PHE A 165 -10.40 -3.51 7.34
N ILE A 166 -10.33 -3.57 8.68
CA ILE A 166 -10.93 -4.65 9.47
C ILE A 166 -12.41 -4.90 9.14
N ARG A 167 -13.18 -3.84 8.87
CA ARG A 167 -14.60 -3.95 8.51
C ARG A 167 -14.79 -4.61 7.15
N ASP A 168 -14.00 -4.20 6.16
CA ASP A 168 -14.03 -4.79 4.80
C ASP A 168 -13.57 -6.24 4.83
N ILE A 169 -12.50 -6.55 5.58
CA ILE A 169 -12.00 -7.93 5.76
C ILE A 169 -13.09 -8.81 6.36
N ARG A 170 -13.71 -8.40 7.48
CA ARG A 170 -14.81 -9.17 8.10
C ARG A 170 -15.97 -9.41 7.12
N ARG A 171 -16.31 -8.43 6.30
CA ARG A 171 -17.35 -8.58 5.26
C ARG A 171 -16.94 -9.57 4.18
N ILE A 172 -15.70 -9.53 3.70
CA ILE A 172 -15.16 -10.46 2.71
C ILE A 172 -15.20 -11.90 3.27
N LEU A 173 -14.76 -12.10 4.52
CA LEU A 173 -14.75 -13.40 5.19
C LEU A 173 -16.15 -14.03 5.29
N ALA A 174 -17.17 -13.21 5.57
CA ALA A 174 -18.55 -13.67 5.66
C ALA A 174 -19.14 -14.17 4.34
N LEU A 175 -18.52 -13.81 3.20
CA LEU A 175 -18.96 -14.21 1.86
C LEU A 175 -18.24 -15.46 1.34
N MET A 176 -17.25 -15.98 2.08
CA MET A 176 -16.43 -17.12 1.68
C MET A 176 -16.95 -18.45 2.25
N PRO A 177 -16.58 -19.59 1.63
CA PRO A 177 -16.79 -20.91 2.20
C PRO A 177 -16.17 -21.04 3.60
N LYS A 178 -16.88 -21.70 4.52
CA LYS A 178 -16.37 -21.98 5.87
C LYS A 178 -15.10 -22.83 5.85
N LYS A 179 -15.06 -23.83 4.95
CA LYS A 179 -13.90 -24.73 4.78
C LYS A 179 -12.99 -24.17 3.68
N ARG A 180 -11.86 -23.61 4.10
CA ARG A 180 -10.77 -23.10 3.26
C ARG A 180 -9.49 -23.05 4.09
N GLN A 181 -8.33 -22.98 3.46
CA GLN A 181 -7.06 -22.73 4.15
C GLN A 181 -6.86 -21.23 4.32
N ASN A 182 -6.50 -20.77 5.52
CA ASN A 182 -6.23 -19.37 5.82
C ASN A 182 -4.76 -19.17 6.22
N LEU A 183 -4.10 -18.22 5.56
CA LEU A 183 -2.72 -17.85 5.83
C LEU A 183 -2.66 -16.37 6.23
N LEU A 184 -2.17 -16.07 7.43
CA LEU A 184 -2.01 -14.71 7.95
C LEU A 184 -0.53 -14.38 8.06
N PHE A 185 -0.10 -13.34 7.36
CA PHE A 185 1.26 -12.81 7.41
C PHE A 185 1.24 -11.38 7.97
N SER A 186 2.04 -11.16 9.00
CA SER A 186 2.16 -9.88 9.69
C SER A 186 3.63 -9.57 9.98
N ALA A 187 4.00 -8.31 10.21
CA ALA A 187 5.31 -7.99 10.75
C ALA A 187 5.36 -8.21 12.28
N THR A 188 4.21 -8.12 12.96
CA THR A 188 4.11 -8.26 14.42
C THR A 188 2.92 -9.14 14.84
N PHE A 189 2.98 -9.63 16.08
CA PHE A 189 1.87 -10.31 16.76
C PHE A 189 1.25 -9.44 17.85
N ALA A 190 0.96 -8.18 17.51
CA ALA A 190 0.15 -7.30 18.34
C ALA A 190 -1.21 -7.96 18.70
N ASP A 191 -1.82 -7.55 19.80
CA ASP A 191 -3.04 -8.17 20.32
C ASP A 191 -4.20 -8.14 19.30
N GLU A 192 -4.32 -7.05 18.54
CA GLU A 192 -5.34 -6.92 17.49
C GLU A 192 -5.15 -7.96 16.36
N ILE A 193 -3.90 -8.33 16.06
CA ILE A 193 -3.58 -9.39 15.09
C ILE A 193 -3.88 -10.76 15.65
N ARG A 194 -3.63 -10.99 16.95
CA ARG A 194 -4.01 -12.23 17.64
C ARG A 194 -5.53 -12.40 17.68
N GLU A 195 -6.26 -11.31 17.92
CA GLU A 195 -7.73 -11.30 17.89
C GLU A 195 -8.26 -11.64 16.48
N LEU A 196 -7.72 -10.99 15.44
CA LEU A 196 -8.06 -11.31 14.06
C LEU A 196 -7.77 -12.77 13.72
N ALA A 197 -6.60 -13.27 14.13
CA ALA A 197 -6.19 -14.65 13.89
C ALA A 197 -7.13 -15.65 14.57
N THR A 198 -7.54 -15.40 15.81
CA THR A 198 -8.45 -16.28 16.57
C THR A 198 -9.80 -16.43 15.89
N GLY A 199 -10.32 -15.38 15.25
CA GLY A 199 -11.58 -15.45 14.50
C GLY A 199 -11.45 -16.00 13.07
N LEU A 200 -10.23 -16.17 12.56
CA LEU A 200 -9.96 -16.49 11.16
C LEU A 200 -9.35 -17.89 10.95
N LEU A 201 -8.41 -18.27 11.80
CA LEU A 201 -7.55 -19.44 11.62
C LEU A 201 -8.05 -20.62 12.47
N ASP A 202 -7.88 -21.84 11.94
CA ASP A 202 -8.16 -23.09 12.66
C ASP A 202 -6.87 -23.88 12.94
N ASN A 203 -6.51 -24.04 14.23
CA ASN A 203 -5.29 -24.69 14.71
C ASN A 203 -4.02 -24.36 13.87
N PRO A 204 -3.69 -23.07 13.71
CA PRO A 204 -2.64 -22.65 12.77
C PRO A 204 -1.26 -23.12 13.23
N ALA A 205 -0.39 -23.40 12.26
CA ALA A 205 1.04 -23.38 12.53
C ALA A 205 1.44 -21.93 12.85
N VAL A 206 2.11 -21.71 13.98
CA VAL A 206 2.63 -20.39 14.36
C VAL A 206 4.12 -20.37 14.05
N ILE A 207 4.51 -19.48 13.14
CA ILE A 207 5.91 -19.28 12.77
C ILE A 207 6.30 -17.87 13.15
N GLU A 208 7.19 -17.76 14.12
CA GLU A 208 7.83 -16.51 14.46
C GLU A 208 9.29 -16.60 14.03
N VAL A 209 9.59 -15.99 12.88
CA VAL A 209 11.00 -15.80 12.55
C VAL A 209 11.43 -14.61 13.36
N ALA A 210 12.23 -14.89 14.40
CA ALA A 210 12.82 -13.88 15.25
C ALA A 210 13.26 -12.70 14.37
N PRO A 211 12.92 -11.46 14.76
CA PRO A 211 13.49 -10.31 14.07
C PRO A 211 14.98 -10.59 13.96
N ARG A 212 15.56 -10.46 12.76
CA ARG A 212 17.02 -10.39 12.67
C ARG A 212 17.37 -9.32 13.69
N ASN A 213 17.94 -9.74 14.83
CA ASN A 213 17.94 -8.93 16.05
C ASN A 213 18.33 -7.51 15.66
N SER A 214 17.45 -6.58 16.07
CA SER A 214 17.62 -5.13 15.99
C SER A 214 17.99 -4.58 14.62
N THR A 215 17.03 -4.51 13.69
CA THR A 215 17.19 -3.70 12.47
C THR A 215 17.66 -2.28 12.83
N ALA A 216 17.20 -1.72 13.96
CA ALA A 216 17.69 -0.44 14.49
C ALA A 216 19.16 -0.46 14.99
N GLU A 217 19.67 -1.54 15.61
CA GLU A 217 21.09 -1.56 16.05
C GLU A 217 22.06 -1.77 14.87
N ARG A 218 21.58 -2.24 13.71
CA ARG A 218 22.39 -2.39 12.48
C ARG A 218 22.30 -1.21 11.52
N ILE A 219 21.44 -0.24 11.81
CA ILE A 219 21.30 0.98 11.02
C ILE A 219 22.06 2.08 11.74
N GLU A 220 23.00 2.71 11.04
CA GLU A 220 23.65 3.91 11.54
C GLU A 220 22.64 5.06 11.50
N GLN A 221 22.24 5.51 12.67
CA GLN A 221 21.24 6.56 12.84
C GLN A 221 21.94 7.87 13.22
N LEU A 222 21.55 8.97 12.59
CA LEU A 222 22.12 10.28 12.87
C LEU A 222 21.01 11.35 12.89
N VAL A 223 21.00 12.18 13.92
CA VAL A 223 20.20 13.40 13.98
C VAL A 223 21.06 14.57 13.49
N LEU A 224 20.55 15.27 12.47
CA LEU A 224 21.10 16.53 12.00
C LEU A 224 20.11 17.64 12.40
N PRO A 225 20.37 18.36 13.51
CA PRO A 225 19.53 19.48 13.89
C PRO A 225 19.70 20.58 12.85
N CYS A 226 18.60 21.17 12.41
CA CYS A 226 18.62 22.28 11.48
C CYS A 226 17.32 23.08 11.56
N ASP A 227 17.41 24.37 11.25
CA ASP A 227 16.22 25.20 11.21
C ASP A 227 15.33 24.82 10.03
N LYS A 228 14.01 24.93 10.22
CA LYS A 228 13.00 24.45 9.26
C LYS A 228 13.16 25.02 7.86
N ALA A 229 13.61 26.27 7.74
CA ALA A 229 13.88 26.93 6.47
C ALA A 229 15.04 26.29 5.69
N ASN A 230 16.01 25.71 6.40
CA ASN A 230 17.24 25.17 5.83
C ASN A 230 17.14 23.69 5.46
N LYS A 231 16.11 22.97 5.93
CA LYS A 231 15.97 21.52 5.69
C LYS A 231 16.11 21.08 4.23
N ILE A 232 15.49 21.80 3.28
CA ILE A 232 15.54 21.43 1.84
C ILE A 232 16.95 21.66 1.30
N ALA A 233 17.57 22.77 1.65
CA ALA A 233 18.93 23.10 1.22
C ALA A 233 19.94 22.10 1.82
N LEU A 234 19.79 21.74 3.09
CA LEU A 234 20.60 20.71 3.74
C LEU A 234 20.42 19.34 3.06
N LEU A 235 19.18 18.91 2.79
CA LEU A 235 18.94 17.66 2.04
C LEU A 235 19.61 17.69 0.66
N SER A 236 19.48 18.80 -0.07
CA SER A 236 20.12 18.96 -1.38
C SER A 236 21.64 18.86 -1.26
N HIS A 237 22.23 19.51 -0.26
CA HIS A 237 23.66 19.47 0.01
C HIS A 237 24.12 18.04 0.33
N LEU A 238 23.43 17.33 1.23
CA LEU A 238 23.77 15.95 1.60
C LEU A 238 23.74 15.00 0.40
N VAL A 239 22.74 15.12 -0.46
CA VAL A 239 22.61 14.27 -1.66
C VAL A 239 23.73 14.54 -2.66
N THR A 240 24.09 15.81 -2.88
CA THR A 240 25.11 16.18 -3.88
C THR A 240 26.53 15.98 -3.36
N SER A 241 26.85 16.42 -2.14
CA SER A 241 28.21 16.34 -1.58
C SER A 241 28.66 14.90 -1.35
N ASN A 242 27.73 14.02 -0.94
CA ASN A 242 28.00 12.60 -0.76
C ASN A 242 27.69 11.75 -2.01
N ASN A 243 27.28 12.38 -3.11
CA ASN A 243 26.93 11.72 -4.38
C ASN A 243 25.96 10.53 -4.20
N TRP A 244 24.90 10.71 -3.42
CA TRP A 244 23.93 9.65 -3.17
C TRP A 244 23.08 9.36 -4.42
N GLN A 245 22.89 8.06 -4.74
CA GLN A 245 22.16 7.64 -5.95
C GLN A 245 20.74 7.12 -5.68
N GLN A 246 20.44 6.61 -4.48
CA GLN A 246 19.12 6.07 -4.13
C GLN A 246 18.76 6.46 -2.70
N VAL A 247 17.99 7.56 -2.58
CA VAL A 247 17.62 8.15 -1.29
C VAL A 247 16.11 8.14 -1.16
N LEU A 248 15.61 7.47 -0.11
CA LEU A 248 14.19 7.55 0.26
C LEU A 248 14.00 8.60 1.33
N VAL A 249 13.22 9.64 1.01
CA VAL A 249 12.98 10.78 1.88
C VAL A 249 11.55 10.75 2.40
N PHE A 250 11.36 10.77 3.71
CA PHE A 250 10.06 10.78 4.35
C PHE A 250 9.63 12.18 4.79
N THR A 251 8.42 12.55 4.40
CA THR A 251 7.74 13.79 4.83
C THR A 251 6.40 13.44 5.46
N ARG A 252 5.84 14.32 6.30
CA ARG A 252 4.53 14.07 6.91
C ARG A 252 3.39 14.29 5.92
N THR A 253 3.50 15.32 5.08
CA THR A 253 2.38 15.75 4.22
C THR A 253 2.71 15.62 2.73
N LYS A 254 1.68 15.31 1.93
CA LYS A 254 1.77 15.28 0.46
C LYS A 254 2.24 16.60 -0.16
N HIS A 255 1.90 17.73 0.45
CA HIS A 255 2.30 19.05 -0.02
C HIS A 255 3.80 19.27 0.17
N MET A 256 4.33 18.87 1.33
CA MET A 256 5.77 18.90 1.57
C MET A 256 6.51 17.94 0.64
N ALA A 257 5.98 16.74 0.41
CA ALA A 257 6.57 15.78 -0.52
C ALA A 257 6.77 16.39 -1.93
N ASN A 258 5.74 17.06 -2.48
CA ASN A 258 5.85 17.73 -3.78
C ASN A 258 6.86 18.89 -3.73
N ARG A 259 6.78 19.75 -2.70
CA ARG A 259 7.69 20.89 -2.57
C ARG A 259 9.15 20.46 -2.51
N VAL A 260 9.47 19.42 -1.74
CA VAL A 260 10.83 18.89 -1.64
C VAL A 260 11.29 18.34 -2.99
N ALA A 261 10.49 17.47 -3.62
CA ALA A 261 10.85 16.88 -4.92
C ALA A 261 11.05 17.95 -6.01
N GLU A 262 10.14 18.91 -6.15
CA GLU A 262 10.23 19.99 -7.13
C GLU A 262 11.45 20.90 -6.89
N THR A 263 11.80 21.14 -5.63
CA THR A 263 12.96 21.99 -5.29
C THR A 263 14.27 21.27 -5.58
N LEU A 264 14.36 19.98 -5.25
CA LEU A 264 15.53 19.16 -5.56
C LEU A 264 15.74 19.06 -7.07
N ASP A 265 14.67 18.83 -7.83
CA ASP A 265 14.74 18.71 -9.30
C ASP A 265 15.22 20.02 -9.95
N LYS A 266 14.73 21.17 -9.47
CA LYS A 266 15.22 22.51 -9.88
C LYS A 266 16.70 22.74 -9.56
N ASN A 267 17.20 22.11 -8.50
CA ASN A 267 18.61 22.18 -8.09
C ASN A 267 19.48 21.11 -8.79
N GLY A 268 18.96 20.43 -9.81
CA GLY A 268 19.71 19.43 -10.58
C GLY A 268 19.77 18.04 -9.92
N VAL A 269 18.98 17.80 -8.86
CA VAL A 269 18.86 16.50 -8.19
C VAL A 269 17.56 15.84 -8.64
N SER A 270 17.65 14.86 -9.54
CA SER A 270 16.48 14.11 -10.02
C SER A 270 15.66 13.53 -8.87
N ALA A 271 14.44 14.02 -8.70
CA ALA A 271 13.59 13.68 -7.58
C ALA A 271 12.12 13.49 -8.00
N ALA A 272 11.43 12.55 -7.36
CA ALA A 272 10.01 12.31 -7.58
C ALA A 272 9.25 12.16 -6.27
N ALA A 273 8.03 12.69 -6.21
CA ALA A 273 7.14 12.54 -5.06
C ALA A 273 6.16 11.36 -5.23
N ILE A 274 5.99 10.54 -4.19
CA ILE A 274 5.00 9.46 -4.12
C ILE A 274 4.09 9.63 -2.89
N HIS A 275 2.79 9.86 -3.15
CA HIS A 275 1.78 10.05 -2.11
C HIS A 275 0.38 9.65 -2.61
N GLY A 276 -0.61 9.53 -1.72
CA GLY A 276 -1.97 9.07 -2.06
C GLY A 276 -2.69 9.88 -3.14
N ASN A 277 -2.42 11.19 -3.22
CA ASN A 277 -2.99 12.07 -4.27
C ASN A 277 -2.30 11.97 -5.65
N LYS A 278 -1.20 11.22 -5.82
CA LYS A 278 -0.62 10.99 -7.14
C LYS A 278 -1.46 9.95 -7.89
N SER A 279 -1.61 10.12 -9.20
CA SER A 279 -2.24 9.10 -10.04
C SER A 279 -1.43 7.80 -9.98
N GLN A 280 -2.08 6.65 -10.16
CA GLN A 280 -1.39 5.36 -10.10
C GLN A 280 -0.24 5.27 -11.12
N GLY A 281 -0.46 5.75 -12.35
CA GLY A 281 0.59 5.79 -13.37
C GLY A 281 1.77 6.69 -12.99
N ALA A 282 1.55 7.79 -12.26
CA ALA A 282 2.64 8.61 -11.74
C ALA A 282 3.42 7.88 -10.63
N ARG A 283 2.71 7.19 -9.71
CA ARG A 283 3.34 6.40 -8.65
C ARG A 283 4.18 5.25 -9.21
N THR A 284 3.65 4.51 -10.19
CA THR A 284 4.37 3.43 -10.88
C THR A 284 5.61 3.93 -11.61
N ARG A 285 5.52 5.06 -12.33
CA ARG A 285 6.69 5.66 -13.01
C ARG A 285 7.74 6.16 -12.03
N ALA A 286 7.34 6.83 -10.95
CA ALA A 286 8.26 7.29 -9.91
C ALA A 286 8.99 6.12 -9.26
N LEU A 287 8.28 5.02 -8.97
CA LEU A 287 8.87 3.81 -8.40
C LEU A 287 9.81 3.11 -9.38
N ALA A 288 9.42 2.98 -10.65
CA ALA A 288 10.26 2.39 -11.68
C ALA A 288 11.56 3.20 -11.87
N GLY A 289 11.42 4.53 -12.00
CA GLY A 289 12.57 5.43 -12.13
C GLY A 289 13.49 5.42 -10.91
N PHE A 290 12.94 5.23 -9.72
CA PHE A 290 13.75 5.07 -8.51
C PHE A 290 14.51 3.73 -8.48
N LYS A 291 13.88 2.65 -8.96
CA LYS A 291 14.51 1.33 -9.07
C LYS A 291 15.60 1.28 -10.14
N ASP A 292 15.42 1.95 -11.28
CA ASP A 292 16.40 1.99 -12.37
C ASP A 292 17.48 3.08 -12.21
N GLY A 293 17.35 3.95 -11.20
CA GLY A 293 18.31 5.00 -10.88
C GLY A 293 18.12 6.31 -11.64
N SER A 294 17.15 6.41 -12.55
CA SER A 294 16.80 7.68 -13.22
C SER A 294 16.22 8.72 -12.27
N VAL A 295 15.60 8.29 -11.17
CA VAL A 295 15.19 9.13 -10.04
C VAL A 295 16.13 8.84 -8.86
N LYS A 296 16.93 9.83 -8.46
CA LYS A 296 17.88 9.68 -7.34
C LYS A 296 17.20 9.75 -5.98
N VAL A 297 16.20 10.63 -5.86
CA VAL A 297 15.51 10.90 -4.60
C VAL A 297 14.01 10.61 -4.73
N LEU A 298 13.52 9.65 -3.98
CA LEU A 298 12.09 9.37 -3.88
C LEU A 298 11.54 9.98 -2.59
N VAL A 299 10.68 11.00 -2.72
CA VAL A 299 10.08 11.69 -1.58
C VAL A 299 8.68 11.12 -1.31
N ALA A 300 8.47 10.55 -0.13
CA ALA A 300 7.26 9.82 0.22
C ALA A 300 6.60 10.32 1.50
N THR A 301 5.30 10.04 1.63
CA THR A 301 4.61 10.02 2.94
C THR A 301 4.55 8.59 3.46
N ASP A 302 4.36 8.42 4.78
CA ASP A 302 4.30 7.09 5.41
C ASP A 302 3.34 6.14 4.72
N ILE A 303 2.12 6.61 4.47
CA ILE A 303 1.05 5.83 3.83
C ILE A 303 1.47 5.34 2.44
N ALA A 304 2.19 6.17 1.68
CA ALA A 304 2.53 5.87 0.30
C ALA A 304 3.82 5.06 0.15
N ALA A 305 4.69 5.10 1.16
CA ALA A 305 5.90 4.28 1.25
C ALA A 305 5.64 2.88 1.82
N ARG A 306 4.55 2.70 2.59
CA ARG A 306 4.11 1.38 3.06
C ARG A 306 3.76 0.48 1.85
N GLY A 307 4.32 -0.73 1.83
CA GLY A 307 4.14 -1.68 0.73
C GLY A 307 4.92 -1.35 -0.55
N LEU A 308 5.87 -0.40 -0.52
CA LEU A 308 6.88 -0.29 -1.58
C LEU A 308 7.96 -1.36 -1.36
N ASP A 309 8.19 -2.20 -2.36
CA ASP A 309 9.30 -3.13 -2.47
C ASP A 309 10.53 -2.35 -2.97
N ILE A 310 11.07 -1.54 -2.07
CA ILE A 310 12.31 -0.78 -2.22
C ILE A 310 13.21 -1.06 -1.02
N ASP A 311 13.22 -2.29 -0.53
CA ASP A 311 14.02 -2.65 0.63
C ASP A 311 15.51 -2.75 0.24
N LYS A 312 16.41 -2.46 1.20
CA LYS A 312 17.89 -2.41 1.04
C LYS A 312 18.44 -1.11 0.42
N LEU A 313 17.83 0.03 0.72
CA LEU A 313 18.37 1.31 0.28
C LEU A 313 19.65 1.65 1.03
N PRO A 314 20.62 2.33 0.40
CA PRO A 314 21.81 2.82 1.09
C PRO A 314 21.48 3.96 2.06
N GLN A 315 20.49 4.79 1.72
CA GLN A 315 20.17 6.03 2.41
C GLN A 315 18.67 6.19 2.63
N VAL A 316 18.26 6.40 3.89
CA VAL A 316 16.92 6.82 4.29
C VAL A 316 17.02 8.15 5.02
N VAL A 317 16.22 9.13 4.62
CA VAL A 317 16.18 10.44 5.28
C VAL A 317 14.78 10.73 5.81
N ASN A 318 14.67 10.94 7.12
CA ASN A 318 13.49 11.54 7.74
C ASN A 318 13.59 13.07 7.59
N PHE A 319 13.00 13.62 6.54
CA PHE A 319 12.95 15.07 6.34
C PHE A 319 12.05 15.75 7.38
N GLU A 320 10.97 15.07 7.78
CA GLU A 320 10.18 15.39 8.97
C GLU A 320 10.04 14.11 9.80
N LEU A 321 10.12 14.20 11.12
CA LEU A 321 9.88 13.04 12.00
C LEU A 321 8.41 12.59 11.93
N PRO A 322 8.12 11.29 12.08
CA PRO A 322 6.74 10.82 12.14
C PRO A 322 6.05 11.31 13.42
N ASN A 323 4.72 11.45 13.34
CA ASN A 323 3.91 11.83 14.51
C ASN A 323 3.78 10.71 15.55
N VAL A 324 4.07 9.47 15.15
CA VAL A 324 4.01 8.23 15.94
C VAL A 324 5.39 7.59 15.90
N ALA A 325 5.93 7.18 17.06
CA ALA A 325 7.32 6.74 17.15
C ALA A 325 7.56 5.39 16.45
N GLU A 326 6.56 4.52 16.42
CA GLU A 326 6.59 3.21 15.78
C GLU A 326 6.83 3.34 14.27
N ASP A 327 6.28 4.39 13.64
CA ASP A 327 6.49 4.69 12.23
C ASP A 327 7.96 4.99 11.92
N TYR A 328 8.72 5.53 12.87
CA TYR A 328 10.14 5.78 12.68
C TYR A 328 10.91 4.48 12.42
N VAL A 329 10.63 3.44 13.20
CA VAL A 329 11.23 2.11 13.03
C VAL A 329 10.89 1.53 11.66
N HIS A 330 9.65 1.74 11.19
CA HIS A 330 9.23 1.32 9.85
C HIS A 330 9.90 2.08 8.71
N ARG A 331 10.19 3.38 8.90
CA ARG A 331 10.90 4.21 7.93
C ARG A 331 12.36 3.79 7.81
N ILE A 332 13.09 3.76 8.92
CA ILE A 332 14.51 3.41 8.91
C ILE A 332 14.73 1.95 8.49
N GLY A 333 13.76 1.07 8.77
CA GLY A 333 13.77 -0.31 8.32
C GLY A 333 13.77 -0.51 6.80
N ARG A 334 13.73 0.56 5.98
CA ARG A 334 13.93 0.52 4.51
C ARG A 334 15.41 0.44 4.11
N THR A 335 16.32 0.71 5.04
CA THR A 335 17.77 0.51 4.89
C THR A 335 18.27 -0.65 5.77
N GLY A 336 19.56 -1.00 5.68
CA GLY A 336 20.24 -1.91 6.62
C GLY A 336 19.83 -3.40 6.56
N ARG A 337 19.40 -3.91 5.40
CA ARG A 337 18.96 -5.31 5.24
C ARG A 337 19.96 -6.16 4.46
N ALA A 338 19.93 -7.48 4.70
CA ALA A 338 20.77 -8.49 4.04
C ALA A 338 22.30 -8.40 4.30
N GLY A 339 22.74 -7.78 5.39
CA GLY A 339 24.15 -7.75 5.79
C GLY A 339 24.90 -6.49 5.37
N ALA A 340 24.26 -5.59 4.61
CA ALA A 340 24.79 -4.27 4.30
C ALA A 340 24.47 -3.26 5.43
N ALA A 341 25.44 -2.41 5.77
CA ALA A 341 25.22 -1.24 6.62
C ALA A 341 24.28 -0.25 5.89
N GLY A 342 23.36 0.33 6.66
CA GLY A 342 22.37 1.27 6.16
C GLY A 342 22.38 2.53 6.98
N HIS A 343 22.21 3.70 6.34
CA HIS A 343 22.21 4.98 7.05
C HIS A 343 20.80 5.56 7.10
N ALA A 344 20.40 6.00 8.29
CA ALA A 344 19.14 6.68 8.55
C ALA A 344 19.41 8.06 9.16
N ILE A 345 19.22 9.10 8.35
CA ILE A 345 19.45 10.48 8.76
C ILE A 345 18.12 11.15 9.09
N SER A 346 18.04 11.82 10.23
CA SER A 346 16.86 12.59 10.64
C SER A 346 17.19 14.07 10.67
N LEU A 347 16.50 14.86 9.83
CA LEU A 347 16.57 16.32 9.89
C LEU A 347 15.57 16.80 10.93
N VAL A 348 16.05 17.40 12.02
CA VAL A 348 15.20 17.74 13.18
C VAL A 348 15.18 19.25 13.40
N ALA A 349 13.99 19.83 13.38
CA ALA A 349 13.77 21.25 13.70
C ALA A 349 13.25 21.46 15.13
N ALA A 350 13.22 22.72 15.56
CA ALA A 350 12.75 23.13 16.90
C ALA A 350 11.37 22.59 17.30
N ASP A 351 10.44 22.39 16.35
CA ASP A 351 9.08 21.93 16.64
C ASP A 351 8.97 20.40 16.84
N GLU A 352 10.05 19.66 16.62
CA GLU A 352 10.07 18.19 16.59
C GLU A 352 10.75 17.55 17.81
N GLY A 353 11.19 18.33 18.81
CA GLY A 353 11.88 17.81 20.00
C GLY A 353 11.09 16.75 20.78
N LYS A 354 9.76 16.90 20.89
CA LYS A 354 8.89 15.86 21.48
C LYS A 354 8.93 14.54 20.71
N LEU A 355 9.01 14.60 19.38
CA LEU A 355 8.96 13.42 18.52
C LEU A 355 10.24 12.62 18.65
N ILE A 356 11.41 13.29 18.61
CA ILE A 356 12.70 12.59 18.76
C ILE A 356 12.82 11.93 20.14
N LYS A 357 12.35 12.58 21.22
CA LYS A 357 12.33 11.96 22.56
C LYS A 357 11.36 10.77 22.66
N ALA A 358 10.24 10.81 21.96
CA ALA A 358 9.35 9.66 21.88
C ALA A 358 10.01 8.48 21.14
N ILE A 359 10.76 8.77 20.07
CA ILE A 359 11.52 7.78 19.29
C ILE A 359 12.62 7.16 20.15
N GLU A 360 13.49 7.95 20.77
CA GLU A 360 14.59 7.45 21.63
C GLU A 360 14.08 6.56 22.77
N ARG A 361 12.95 6.92 23.36
CA ARG A 361 12.30 6.12 24.41
C ARG A 361 11.74 4.80 23.88
N LEU A 362 11.14 4.79 22.69
CA LEU A 362 10.61 3.57 22.06
C LEU A 362 11.76 2.63 21.67
N THR A 363 12.80 3.17 21.03
CA THR A 363 13.95 2.40 20.55
C THR A 363 14.90 2.02 21.69
N LYS A 364 14.81 2.70 22.84
CA LYS A 364 15.75 2.60 23.97
C LYS A 364 17.19 2.92 23.54
N GLN A 365 17.34 3.82 22.58
CA GLN A 365 18.62 4.26 22.02
C GLN A 365 18.70 5.77 22.05
N ASN A 366 19.85 6.31 22.46
CA ASN A 366 20.19 7.71 22.24
C ASN A 366 20.77 7.83 20.84
N ILE A 367 20.18 8.66 19.99
CA ILE A 367 20.63 8.80 18.61
C ILE A 367 21.72 9.88 18.56
N PRO A 368 22.90 9.61 17.99
CA PRO A 368 23.94 10.62 17.80
C PRO A 368 23.40 11.88 17.12
N CYS A 369 23.89 13.03 17.55
CA CYS A 369 23.44 14.33 17.06
C CYS A 369 24.66 15.16 16.62
N GLU A 370 24.69 15.56 15.34
CA GLU A 370 25.82 16.28 14.75
C GLU A 370 25.34 17.47 13.93
N GLN A 371 26.04 18.60 14.03
CA GLN A 371 25.76 19.76 13.19
C GLN A 371 26.53 19.67 11.87
N VAL A 372 25.92 20.16 10.79
CA VAL A 372 26.55 20.23 9.48
C VAL A 372 27.05 21.65 9.24
N ALA A 373 28.31 21.78 8.85
CA ALA A 373 28.93 23.08 8.58
C ALA A 373 28.13 23.87 7.51
N GLY A 374 27.81 25.13 7.80
CA GLY A 374 26.99 25.99 6.94
C GLY A 374 25.47 25.75 7.05
N PHE A 375 25.04 24.82 7.91
CA PHE A 375 23.64 24.50 8.20
C PHE A 375 23.41 24.36 9.72
N GLU A 376 24.21 25.04 10.53
CA GLU A 376 24.14 25.02 11.98
C GLU A 376 22.74 25.39 12.46
N ALA A 377 22.25 24.67 13.47
CA ALA A 377 20.94 24.92 14.03
C ALA A 377 20.98 26.12 14.97
N SER A 378 19.88 26.88 15.02
CA SER A 378 19.71 27.90 16.04
C SER A 378 19.76 27.29 17.45
N ARG A 379 20.15 28.11 18.44
CA ARG A 379 20.16 27.71 19.86
C ARG A 379 18.79 27.21 20.32
N GLU A 380 17.71 27.83 19.83
CA GLU A 380 16.34 27.39 20.11
C GLU A 380 16.09 25.96 19.63
N THR A 381 16.49 25.64 18.39
CA THR A 381 16.37 24.29 17.83
C THR A 381 17.10 23.26 18.70
N LEU A 382 18.35 23.56 19.09
CA LEU A 382 19.15 22.66 19.93
C LEU A 382 18.52 22.46 21.32
N ASP A 383 18.11 23.54 21.97
CA ASP A 383 17.48 23.50 23.30
C ASP A 383 16.17 22.71 23.29
N ASN A 384 15.33 22.91 22.26
CA ASN A 384 14.05 22.20 22.14
C ASN A 384 14.23 20.70 21.88
N ILE A 385 15.22 20.32 21.06
CA ILE A 385 15.58 18.91 20.83
C ILE A 385 16.06 18.26 22.13
N ALA A 386 16.97 18.92 22.85
CA ALA A 386 17.53 18.40 24.11
C ALA A 386 16.45 18.22 25.18
N ARG A 387 15.55 19.20 25.33
CA ARG A 387 14.49 19.23 26.36
C ARG A 387 13.22 18.48 25.96
N GLY A 388 13.12 18.00 24.72
CA GLY A 388 11.89 17.37 24.23
C GLY A 388 10.72 18.33 24.13
N ILE A 389 10.96 19.60 23.79
CA ILE A 389 9.93 20.61 23.59
C ILE A 389 9.48 20.56 22.13
N GLY A 390 8.19 20.78 21.86
CA GLY A 390 7.66 20.68 20.50
C GLY A 390 6.20 21.10 20.41
N ALA A 391 5.79 21.47 19.19
CA ALA A 391 4.44 21.92 18.90
C ALA A 391 3.42 20.78 19.13
N PRO A 392 2.16 21.10 19.49
CA PRO A 392 1.12 20.09 19.59
C PRO A 392 0.93 19.36 18.25
N LEU A 393 0.79 18.04 18.30
CA LEU A 393 0.52 17.17 17.15
C LEU A 393 -0.77 17.65 16.46
N ARG A 394 -0.64 18.29 15.29
CA ARG A 394 -1.81 18.63 14.45
C ARG A 394 -2.35 17.33 13.84
N LYS A 395 -3.58 16.95 14.21
CA LYS A 395 -4.34 15.93 13.46
C LYS A 395 -4.50 16.43 12.02
N GLU A 396 -4.22 15.59 11.03
CA GLU A 396 -4.48 15.94 9.63
C GLU A 396 -5.96 16.33 9.46
N PRO A 397 -6.28 17.42 8.74
CA PRO A 397 -7.65 17.71 8.37
C PRO A 397 -8.19 16.54 7.53
N ARG A 398 -9.22 15.85 8.04
CA ARG A 398 -9.98 14.88 7.25
C ARG A 398 -10.56 15.59 6.03
N ASP A 399 -10.50 14.92 4.88
CA ASP A 399 -10.99 15.44 3.61
C ASP A 399 -12.51 15.77 3.72
N PRO A 400 -12.96 16.98 3.36
CA PRO A 400 -14.38 17.37 3.44
C PRO A 400 -15.32 16.47 2.62
N SER A 401 -14.78 15.69 1.68
CA SER A 401 -15.54 14.74 0.87
C SER A 401 -16.09 13.53 1.65
N GLU A 402 -15.58 13.24 2.86
CA GLU A 402 -16.08 12.14 3.71
C GLU A 402 -17.24 12.54 4.64
N GLN A 403 -17.52 13.82 4.85
CA GLN A 403 -18.58 14.27 5.78
C GLN A 403 -20.01 14.17 5.22
N ARG A 404 -20.19 13.86 3.93
CA ARG A 404 -21.52 13.78 3.30
C ARG A 404 -22.20 12.40 3.35
N ARG A 405 -21.65 11.43 4.11
CA ARG A 405 -22.20 10.05 4.16
C ARG A 405 -22.49 9.53 5.57
N ALA A 406 -22.85 10.40 6.52
CA ALA A 406 -23.47 9.96 7.77
C ALA A 406 -25.01 9.93 7.62
N PRO A 407 -25.71 8.81 7.87
CA PRO A 407 -27.16 8.77 7.92
C PRO A 407 -27.64 9.55 9.15
N ARG A 408 -28.60 10.47 8.98
CA ARG A 408 -29.33 11.07 10.10
C ARG A 408 -30.12 9.97 10.83
N PRO A 409 -30.01 9.82 12.16
CA PRO A 409 -30.87 8.90 12.90
C PRO A 409 -32.30 9.42 12.88
N GLN A 410 -33.22 8.59 12.41
CA GLN A 410 -34.65 8.85 12.37
C GLN A 410 -35.30 8.16 13.58
N GLY A 411 -35.77 8.97 14.53
CA GLY A 411 -36.89 8.64 15.42
C GLY A 411 -36.60 7.92 16.75
N GLN A 412 -36.93 8.58 17.85
CA GLN A 412 -37.89 8.07 18.84
C GLN A 412 -38.46 9.24 19.64
N GLY A 413 -39.80 9.30 19.68
CA GLY A 413 -40.52 10.35 20.37
C GLY A 413 -40.68 10.07 21.87
N GLN A 414 -40.83 11.14 22.64
CA GLN A 414 -41.59 11.12 23.88
C GLN A 414 -42.20 12.50 24.15
N ARG A 415 -43.47 12.46 24.51
CA ARG A 415 -44.37 13.57 24.84
C ARG A 415 -44.09 14.12 26.23
N GLN A 416 -44.29 15.43 26.38
CA GLN A 416 -44.87 16.21 27.52
C GLN A 416 -44.38 17.65 27.34
N GLY A 417 -45.12 18.74 27.47
CA GLY A 417 -46.50 19.04 27.82
C GLY A 417 -46.62 20.57 28.00
N ALA A 418 -47.73 21.15 27.52
CA ALA A 418 -48.37 22.42 27.90
C ALA A 418 -47.59 23.76 27.97
N GLY A 419 -48.06 24.75 27.20
CA GLY A 419 -47.81 26.18 27.41
C GLY A 419 -48.53 27.07 26.39
N ARG A 420 -49.62 27.72 26.82
CA ARG A 420 -50.55 28.57 26.05
C ARG A 420 -49.94 29.91 25.58
N SER A 421 -50.48 30.45 24.48
CA SER A 421 -50.93 31.86 24.23
C SER A 421 -50.75 32.20 22.74
N ALA A 422 -51.79 32.24 21.92
CA ALA A 422 -52.77 33.31 21.70
C ALA A 422 -52.29 34.46 20.79
N SER A 423 -53.05 34.65 19.70
CA SER A 423 -53.46 35.92 19.09
C SER A 423 -52.68 36.53 17.91
N ASN A 424 -53.50 36.93 16.91
CA ASN A 424 -53.32 37.85 15.79
C ASN A 424 -52.53 37.37 14.55
N GLY A 425 -53.01 37.52 13.32
CA GLY A 425 -54.16 38.28 12.81
C GLY A 425 -53.80 38.88 11.43
N ASN A 426 -54.80 39.00 10.56
CA ASN A 426 -54.79 39.51 9.17
C ASN A 426 -54.18 38.62 8.07
N ALA A 427 -54.97 38.06 7.15
CA ALA A 427 -55.74 38.70 6.05
C ALA A 427 -54.81 39.28 4.98
N GLY A 428 -54.98 39.04 3.69
CA GLY A 428 -56.00 38.34 2.91
C GLY A 428 -55.55 38.38 1.44
N GLY A 429 -56.33 37.77 0.54
CA GLY A 429 -56.10 37.95 -0.90
C GLY A 429 -56.30 36.67 -1.70
N ALA A 430 -57.55 36.29 -1.89
CA ALA A 430 -57.97 35.35 -2.91
C ALA A 430 -57.88 36.00 -4.30
N ARG A 431 -57.46 35.23 -5.31
CA ARG A 431 -58.28 34.81 -6.48
C ARG A 431 -57.45 34.55 -7.74
N THR A 432 -57.80 33.43 -8.38
CA THR A 432 -57.88 33.16 -9.84
C THR A 432 -56.58 33.32 -10.65
N GLY A 433 -56.18 32.40 -11.51
CA GLY A 433 -56.89 31.34 -12.19
C GLY A 433 -56.35 31.25 -13.62
N ASN A 434 -56.02 30.03 -14.02
CA ASN A 434 -56.03 29.50 -15.39
C ASN A 434 -54.89 29.84 -16.37
N GLY A 435 -54.35 28.77 -16.96
CA GLY A 435 -54.16 28.70 -18.42
C GLY A 435 -52.73 28.76 -18.96
N GLY A 436 -52.30 27.67 -19.61
CA GLY A 436 -51.44 27.78 -20.81
C GLY A 436 -50.10 27.03 -20.78
N LYS A 437 -50.10 25.79 -21.28
CA LYS A 437 -48.92 25.24 -21.99
C LYS A 437 -48.79 25.96 -23.34
N PRO A 438 -47.58 26.05 -23.91
CA PRO A 438 -47.35 25.29 -25.15
C PRO A 438 -46.00 24.54 -25.23
N LYS A 439 -45.98 23.60 -26.17
CA LYS A 439 -44.94 22.62 -26.54
C LYS A 439 -43.82 23.26 -27.43
N PRO A 440 -42.76 22.49 -27.78
CA PRO A 440 -41.45 23.00 -28.21
C PRO A 440 -41.31 23.20 -29.72
N GLN A 441 -40.32 24.00 -30.13
CA GLN A 441 -39.82 24.07 -31.50
C GLN A 441 -38.38 23.57 -31.57
N GLY A 442 -38.12 22.77 -32.61
CA GLY A 442 -36.80 22.30 -33.00
C GLY A 442 -36.26 23.00 -34.24
N GLY A 443 -35.13 22.48 -34.72
CA GLY A 443 -34.41 22.88 -35.94
C GLY A 443 -32.97 23.27 -35.58
N GLN A 444 -31.92 22.89 -36.28
CA GLN A 444 -31.74 22.09 -37.49
C GLN A 444 -30.22 21.80 -37.59
N ARG A 445 -29.87 20.66 -38.22
CA ARG A 445 -28.52 20.35 -38.71
C ARG A 445 -28.12 21.32 -39.85
N PRO A 446 -26.82 21.36 -40.18
CA PRO A 446 -26.44 20.84 -41.50
C PRO A 446 -25.38 19.74 -41.44
N ALA A 447 -25.47 18.84 -42.42
CA ALA A 447 -24.47 17.86 -42.78
C ALA A 447 -23.53 18.46 -43.85
N ASP A 448 -22.27 18.04 -43.87
CA ASP A 448 -21.68 17.26 -44.97
C ASP A 448 -20.15 17.20 -44.85
N GLY A 449 -19.57 16.09 -45.35
CA GLY A 449 -18.13 16.05 -45.66
C GLY A 449 -17.41 14.75 -45.33
N ALA A 450 -17.58 13.77 -46.22
CA ALA A 450 -16.86 12.51 -46.37
C ALA A 450 -15.35 12.48 -46.03
N GLY A 451 -14.87 11.31 -45.60
CA GLY A 451 -13.48 10.89 -45.86
C GLY A 451 -12.77 10.11 -44.74
N LYS A 452 -12.78 8.77 -44.83
CA LYS A 452 -11.78 7.84 -44.25
C LYS A 452 -11.63 6.67 -45.23
N PRO A 453 -10.57 5.84 -45.23
CA PRO A 453 -9.33 5.87 -44.43
C PRO A 453 -8.02 5.62 -45.24
N ALA A 454 -6.86 5.90 -44.65
CA ALA A 454 -5.57 5.37 -45.12
C ALA A 454 -5.16 4.15 -44.28
N GLN A 455 -5.18 2.96 -44.87
CA GLN A 455 -4.63 1.73 -44.30
C GLN A 455 -3.20 1.51 -44.80
N ALA A 456 -2.29 1.27 -43.85
CA ALA A 456 -0.90 0.94 -44.07
C ALA A 456 -0.75 -0.52 -44.56
N ARG A 457 0.11 -0.69 -45.58
CA ARG A 457 0.48 -1.96 -46.23
C ARG A 457 1.49 -2.77 -45.41
N ARG A 458 1.30 -4.10 -45.38
CA ARG A 458 2.31 -5.20 -45.47
C ARG A 458 1.59 -6.56 -45.37
N PRO A 459 2.17 -7.71 -45.77
CA PRO A 459 3.10 -8.02 -46.87
C PRO A 459 2.58 -9.19 -47.76
N ARG A 460 3.14 -9.38 -48.97
CA ARG A 460 2.96 -10.63 -49.76
C ARG A 460 4.22 -11.50 -49.63
N ARG A 461 4.01 -12.75 -49.20
CA ARG A 461 4.93 -13.89 -49.36
C ARG A 461 5.06 -14.23 -50.84
N SER A 462 6.29 -14.45 -51.30
CA SER A 462 6.60 -15.21 -52.51
C SER A 462 7.46 -16.41 -52.13
N THR A 463 6.88 -17.59 -52.30
CA THR A 463 7.53 -18.89 -52.39
C THR A 463 8.16 -19.04 -53.78
N HIS A 464 9.42 -19.51 -53.86
CA HIS A 464 10.03 -20.34 -54.91
C HIS A 464 11.41 -20.77 -54.35
N ASN A 465 11.63 -22.05 -54.03
CA ASN A 465 12.19 -23.10 -54.92
C ASN A 465 13.56 -22.72 -55.52
N GLN A 466 14.64 -22.99 -54.78
CA GLN A 466 15.63 -24.04 -55.04
C GLN A 466 16.58 -24.16 -53.84
#